data_AF-A0A6M1RW88-F1
#
_entry.id   AF-A0A6M1RW88-F1
#
_cell.length_a   1.000
_cell.length_b   1.000
_cell.length_c   1.000
_cell.angle_alpha   90.00
_cell.angle_beta   90.00
_cell.angle_gamma   90.00
#
_symmetry.space_group_name_H-M   'P 1'
#
loop_
_entity.id
_entity.type
_entity.pdbx_description
1 polymer ?
#
loop_
_entity_poly.entity_id
_entity_poly.type
_entity_poly.pdbx_seq_one_letter_code
_entity_poly.pdbx_strand_id
1 'polypeptide(L)'
;MSGELVSRRVEVSVRDDGEINLVFVKCFRNGKMVFASTLDKMNNRSVTIRSYHHQGKCLAMEGDEDGDGFFETLILIGDNGIPVEGFERSKDGTVTPMSEERLSKIKKGFEVGKGD
;
A
#
# COMPACT_ATOMS: atom_id res chain seq x y z
N MET A 1 8.81 21.88 -17.14
CA MET A 1 8.98 20.63 -17.90
C MET A 1 8.40 19.50 -17.08
N SER A 2 7.34 18.84 -17.54
CA SER A 2 6.83 17.62 -16.91
C SER A 2 7.83 16.51 -17.19
N GLY A 3 8.44 15.98 -16.13
CA GLY A 3 9.33 14.84 -16.22
C GLY A 3 8.69 13.61 -16.82
N GLU A 4 9.48 12.73 -17.44
CA GLU A 4 9.00 11.45 -17.97
C GLU A 4 8.31 10.65 -16.86
N LEU A 5 7.11 10.17 -17.15
CA LEU A 5 6.32 9.31 -16.29
C LEU A 5 6.39 7.89 -16.84
N VAL A 6 6.92 6.96 -16.03
CA VAL A 6 7.07 5.55 -16.40
C VAL A 6 6.26 4.69 -15.44
N SER A 7 5.43 3.80 -15.97
CA SER A 7 4.73 2.78 -15.19
C SER A 7 5.34 1.41 -15.48
N ARG A 8 5.57 0.63 -14.42
CA ARG A 8 6.03 -0.77 -14.51
C ARG A 8 5.01 -1.66 -13.82
N ARG A 9 4.61 -2.73 -14.50
CA ARG A 9 3.71 -3.76 -13.99
C ARG A 9 4.42 -5.11 -13.98
N VAL A 10 4.28 -5.85 -12.89
CA VAL A 10 4.78 -7.21 -12.73
C VAL A 10 3.62 -8.08 -12.24
N GLU A 11 3.45 -9.23 -12.88
CA GLU A 11 2.44 -10.23 -12.55
C GLU A 11 3.16 -11.50 -12.10
N VAL A 12 2.72 -12.09 -10.98
CA VAL A 12 3.38 -13.23 -10.35
C VAL A 12 2.34 -14.30 -10.04
N SER A 13 2.64 -15.54 -10.45
CA SER A 13 2.00 -16.74 -9.94
C SER A 13 2.85 -17.27 -8.79
N VAL A 14 2.48 -16.96 -7.54
CA VAL A 14 3.29 -17.33 -6.36
C VAL A 14 3.42 -18.85 -6.18
N ARG A 15 2.50 -19.63 -6.76
CA ARG A 15 2.44 -21.09 -6.65
C ARG A 15 2.95 -21.80 -7.90
N ASP A 16 3.39 -21.05 -8.91
CA ASP A 16 3.76 -21.56 -10.24
C ASP A 16 2.69 -22.45 -10.90
N ASP A 17 1.42 -22.22 -10.57
CA ASP A 17 0.25 -22.94 -11.09
C ASP A 17 -0.35 -22.29 -12.36
N GLY A 18 0.24 -21.19 -12.81
CA GLY A 18 -0.22 -20.40 -13.95
C GLY A 18 -1.29 -19.37 -13.59
N GLU A 19 -1.83 -19.37 -12.36
CA GLU A 19 -2.73 -18.33 -11.88
C GLU A 19 -1.94 -17.13 -11.34
N ILE A 20 -2.19 -15.95 -11.89
CA ILE A 20 -1.64 -14.71 -11.35
C ILE A 20 -2.40 -14.33 -10.09
N ASN A 21 -1.75 -14.52 -8.95
CA ASN A 21 -2.28 -14.19 -7.62
C ASN A 21 -1.62 -12.96 -6.99
N LEU A 22 -0.58 -12.39 -7.62
CA LEU A 22 0.05 -11.17 -7.13
C LEU A 22 0.41 -10.24 -8.28
N VAL A 23 0.03 -8.96 -8.16
CA VAL A 23 0.31 -7.92 -9.15
C VAL A 23 0.96 -6.73 -8.46
N PHE A 24 2.11 -6.31 -8.99
CA PHE A 24 2.80 -5.10 -8.56
C PHE A 24 2.74 -4.04 -9.65
N VAL A 25 2.39 -2.82 -9.28
CA VAL A 25 2.48 -1.64 -10.13
C VAL A 25 3.38 -0.61 -9.44
N LYS A 26 4.37 -0.08 -10.16
CA LYS A 26 5.23 1.03 -9.67
C LYS A 26 5.25 2.13 -10.71
N CYS A 27 4.98 3.37 -10.28
CA CYS A 27 5.06 4.55 -11.13
C CYS A 27 6.24 5.42 -10.71
N PHE A 28 6.98 5.91 -11.70
CA PHE A 28 8.17 6.72 -11.53
C PHE A 28 8.01 8.03 -12.28
N ARG A 29 8.45 9.13 -11.66
CA ARG A 29 8.58 10.44 -12.29
C ARG A 29 10.02 10.88 -12.16
N ASN A 30 10.70 11.13 -13.28
CA ASN A 30 12.13 11.45 -13.30
C ASN A 30 12.99 10.41 -12.54
N GLY A 31 12.72 9.12 -12.75
CA GLY A 31 13.43 8.02 -12.08
C GLY A 31 13.11 7.83 -10.59
N LYS A 32 12.35 8.74 -9.96
CA LYS A 32 11.93 8.61 -8.56
C LYS A 32 10.55 7.96 -8.48
N MET A 33 10.39 6.95 -7.63
CA MET A 33 9.08 6.33 -7.40
C MET A 33 8.14 7.35 -6.75
N VAL A 34 6.94 7.46 -7.29
CA VAL A 34 5.87 8.36 -6.80
C VAL A 34 4.64 7.60 -6.34
N PHE A 35 4.49 6.35 -6.80
CA PHE A 35 3.38 5.49 -6.46
C PHE A 35 3.80 4.03 -6.56
N ALA A 36 3.30 3.20 -5.66
CA ALA A 36 3.30 1.76 -5.85
C ALA A 36 1.96 1.17 -5.40
N SER A 37 1.54 0.09 -6.04
CA SER A 37 0.38 -0.70 -5.65
C SER A 37 0.69 -2.18 -5.72
N THR A 38 0.18 -2.91 -4.75
CA THR A 38 0.19 -4.37 -4.71
C THR A 38 -1.25 -4.84 -4.64
N LEU A 39 -1.62 -5.76 -5.52
CA LEU A 39 -2.86 -6.52 -5.45
C LEU A 39 -2.49 -7.97 -5.18
N ASP A 40 -2.94 -8.48 -4.04
CA ASP A 40 -2.80 -9.87 -3.61
C ASP A 40 -4.17 -10.55 -3.71
N LYS A 41 -4.27 -11.63 -4.48
CA LYS A 41 -5.49 -12.42 -4.73
C LYS A 41 -5.40 -13.81 -4.11
N MET A 42 -4.98 -13.91 -2.85
CA MET A 42 -4.91 -15.19 -2.16
C MET A 42 -6.23 -15.58 -1.48
N ASN A 43 -6.57 -16.87 -1.52
CA ASN A 43 -7.65 -17.49 -0.74
C ASN A 43 -9.05 -16.86 -0.93
N ASN A 44 -9.45 -16.60 -2.17
CA ASN A 44 -10.73 -15.96 -2.52
C ASN A 44 -10.95 -14.56 -1.97
N ARG A 45 -9.89 -13.90 -1.49
CA ARG A 45 -9.91 -12.50 -1.07
C ARG A 45 -8.93 -11.72 -1.94
N SER A 46 -9.28 -10.49 -2.26
CA SER A 46 -8.35 -9.56 -2.92
C SER A 46 -8.01 -8.47 -1.93
N VAL A 47 -6.73 -8.26 -1.65
CA VAL A 47 -6.25 -7.16 -0.84
C VAL A 47 -5.45 -6.24 -1.73
N THR A 48 -5.81 -4.96 -1.77
CA THR A 48 -5.03 -3.96 -2.49
C THR A 48 -4.40 -2.99 -1.53
N ILE A 49 -3.09 -2.83 -1.63
CA ILE A 49 -2.35 -1.78 -0.93
C ILE A 49 -1.84 -0.77 -1.96
N ARG A 50 -1.96 0.51 -1.65
CA ARG A 50 -1.34 1.61 -2.40
C ARG A 50 -0.40 2.38 -1.50
N SER A 51 0.70 2.88 -2.05
CA SER A 51 1.65 3.74 -1.35
C SER A 51 2.01 4.94 -2.20
N TYR A 52 2.11 6.09 -1.56
CA TYR A 52 2.36 7.39 -2.19
C TYR A 52 3.70 7.92 -1.74
N HIS A 53 4.55 8.27 -2.71
CA HIS A 53 5.95 8.57 -2.45
C HIS A 53 6.30 9.97 -2.91
N HIS A 54 7.13 10.66 -2.12
CA HIS A 54 7.71 11.93 -2.48
C HIS A 54 9.19 11.93 -2.12
N GLN A 55 10.04 12.31 -3.07
CA GLN A 55 11.49 12.37 -2.89
C GLN A 55 12.11 11.07 -2.33
N GLY A 56 11.55 9.91 -2.72
CA GLY A 56 12.05 8.60 -2.30
C GLY A 56 11.56 8.15 -0.91
N LYS A 57 10.72 8.94 -0.23
CA LYS A 57 10.07 8.56 1.02
C LYS A 57 8.61 8.19 0.78
N CYS A 58 8.14 7.13 1.43
CA CYS A 58 6.71 6.84 1.54
C CYS A 58 6.08 7.86 2.49
N LEU A 59 5.03 8.53 2.04
CA LEU A 59 4.30 9.51 2.85
C LEU A 59 3.00 8.94 3.43
N ALA A 60 2.33 8.10 2.64
CA ALA A 60 1.05 7.54 3.00
C ALA A 60 0.81 6.19 2.32
N MET A 61 -0.04 5.39 2.92
CA MET A 61 -0.51 4.13 2.37
C MET A 61 -2.02 4.01 2.53
N GLU A 62 -2.67 3.34 1.59
CA GLU A 62 -4.09 3.01 1.66
C GLU A 62 -4.28 1.52 1.46
N GLY A 63 -5.28 0.95 2.15
CA GLY A 63 -5.66 -0.46 2.04
C GLY A 63 -7.14 -0.61 1.68
N ASP A 64 -7.40 -1.42 0.66
CA ASP A 64 -8.66 -2.09 0.34
C ASP A 64 -8.49 -3.51 0.85
N GLU A 65 -9.00 -3.77 2.05
CA GLU A 65 -8.75 -5.02 2.76
C GLU A 65 -9.74 -6.11 2.36
N ASP A 66 -10.95 -5.76 1.91
CA ASP A 66 -12.00 -6.73 1.56
C ASP A 66 -12.15 -6.97 0.05
N GLY A 67 -11.49 -6.17 -0.78
CA GLY A 67 -11.41 -6.34 -2.23
C GLY A 67 -12.58 -5.74 -2.98
N ASP A 68 -13.37 -4.87 -2.34
CA ASP A 68 -14.54 -4.25 -2.95
C ASP A 68 -14.22 -2.97 -3.76
N GLY A 69 -12.96 -2.53 -3.73
CA GLY A 69 -12.45 -1.36 -4.44
C GLY A 69 -12.59 -0.05 -3.68
N PHE A 70 -13.27 -0.04 -2.53
CA PHE A 70 -13.16 1.00 -1.51
C PHE A 70 -11.87 0.77 -0.71
N PHE A 71 -11.29 1.85 -0.19
CA PHE A 71 -10.07 1.75 0.60
C PHE A 71 -10.41 2.13 2.03
N GLU A 72 -10.72 1.16 2.88
CA GLU A 72 -11.15 1.41 4.26
C GLU A 72 -10.05 2.05 5.10
N THR A 73 -8.78 1.88 4.71
CA THR A 73 -7.64 2.27 5.54
C THR A 73 -6.80 3.34 4.89
N LEU A 74 -6.36 4.33 5.67
CA LEU A 74 -5.34 5.31 5.32
C LEU A 74 -4.30 5.38 6.46
N ILE A 75 -3.03 5.23 6.15
CA ILE A 75 -1.91 5.30 7.09
C ILE A 75 -0.98 6.45 6.68
N LEU A 76 -0.60 7.29 7.65
CA LEU A 76 0.44 8.29 7.47
C LEU A 76 1.78 7.73 7.96
N ILE A 77 2.82 7.93 7.16
CA ILE A 77 4.16 7.41 7.43
C ILE A 77 5.05 8.56 7.89
N GLY A 78 5.71 8.37 9.04
CA GLY A 78 6.66 9.33 9.57
C GLY A 78 7.98 9.33 8.81
N ASP A 79 8.84 10.31 9.07
CA ASP A 79 10.15 10.46 8.42
C ASP A 79 11.08 9.26 8.60
N ASN A 80 10.90 8.49 9.67
CA ASN A 80 11.63 7.26 9.94
C ASN A 80 11.10 6.06 9.14
N GLY A 81 10.08 6.23 8.29
CA GLY A 81 9.44 5.16 7.53
C GLY A 81 8.52 4.26 8.35
N ILE A 82 8.16 4.66 9.58
CA ILE A 82 7.24 3.93 10.45
C ILE A 82 5.88 4.66 10.46
N PRO A 83 4.75 3.94 10.46
CA PRO A 83 3.43 4.54 10.63
C PRO A 83 3.38 5.47 11.85
N VAL A 84 2.82 6.67 11.70
CA VAL A 84 2.62 7.61 12.80
C VAL A 84 1.16 7.74 13.19
N GLU A 85 0.26 7.67 12.21
CA GLU A 85 -1.19 7.79 12.39
C GLU A 85 -1.92 6.88 11.40
N GLY A 86 -3.13 6.44 11.77
CA GLY A 86 -4.01 5.65 10.92
C GLY A 86 -5.45 6.15 10.98
N PHE A 87 -6.18 5.96 9.89
CA PHE A 87 -7.58 6.32 9.78
C PHE A 87 -8.37 5.19 9.14
N GLU A 88 -9.59 5.02 9.64
CA GLU A 88 -10.61 4.14 9.10
C GLU A 88 -11.64 4.99 8.37
N ARG A 89 -12.02 4.57 7.17
CA ARG A 89 -12.98 5.24 6.32
C ARG A 89 -14.18 4.33 6.12
N SER A 90 -15.36 4.93 6.02
CA SER A 90 -16.59 4.25 5.64
C SER A 90 -17.13 4.81 4.32
N LYS A 91 -17.97 4.02 3.66
CA LYS A 91 -18.54 4.36 2.34
C LYS A 91 -19.45 5.59 2.34
N ASP A 92 -19.92 6.02 3.51
CA ASP A 92 -20.66 7.27 3.69
C ASP A 92 -19.74 8.51 3.78
N GLY A 93 -18.42 8.32 3.71
CA GLY A 93 -17.41 9.39 3.77
C GLY A 93 -16.93 9.71 5.19
N THR A 94 -17.45 9.04 6.23
CA THR A 94 -16.94 9.22 7.60
C THR A 94 -15.50 8.71 7.69
N VAL A 95 -14.70 9.44 8.46
CA VAL A 95 -13.30 9.09 8.75
C VAL A 95 -13.08 9.14 10.25
N THR A 96 -12.61 8.05 10.83
CA THR A 96 -12.29 7.95 12.27
C THR A 96 -10.81 7.62 12.47
N PRO A 97 -10.17 8.14 13.53
CA PRO A 97 -8.84 7.67 13.91
C PRO A 97 -8.86 6.17 14.15
N MET A 98 -7.82 5.49 13.70
CA MET A 98 -7.63 4.08 13.94
C MET A 98 -7.38 3.82 15.43
N SER A 99 -7.85 2.69 15.95
CA SER A 99 -7.54 2.30 17.33
C SER A 99 -6.03 2.12 17.55
N GLU A 100 -5.56 2.47 18.75
CA GLU A 100 -4.13 2.32 19.11
C GLU A 100 -3.65 0.87 18.95
N GLU A 101 -4.53 -0.10 19.24
CA GLU A 101 -4.22 -1.52 19.09
C GLU A 101 -3.95 -1.89 17.62
N ARG A 102 -4.83 -1.47 16.70
CA ARG A 102 -4.67 -1.76 15.27
C ARG A 102 -3.46 -1.04 14.70
N LEU A 103 -3.26 0.24 15.06
CA LEU A 103 -2.07 0.98 14.63
C LEU A 103 -0.77 0.35 15.15
N SER A 104 -0.75 -0.16 16.38
CA SER A 104 0.39 -0.88 16.95
C SER A 104 0.71 -2.18 16.20
N LYS A 105 -0.31 -2.94 15.80
CA LYS A 105 -0.13 -4.14 14.96
C LYS A 105 0.48 -3.79 13.60
N ILE A 106 0.01 -2.72 12.97
CA ILE A 106 0.56 -2.25 11.69
C ILE A 106 2.03 -1.81 11.88
N LYS A 107 2.35 -1.01 12.91
CA LYS A 107 3.72 -0.56 13.20
C LYS A 107 4.70 -1.73 13.30
N LYS A 108 4.33 -2.79 14.03
CA LYS A 108 5.17 -4.00 14.15
C LYS A 108 5.47 -4.65 12.80
N GLY A 109 4.51 -4.68 11.87
CA GLY A 109 4.73 -5.21 10.52
C GLY A 109 5.79 -4.45 9.72
N PHE A 110 5.89 -3.12 9.92
CA PHE A 110 6.90 -2.29 9.26
C PHE A 110 8.30 -2.44 9.89
N GLU A 111 8.37 -2.73 11.18
CA GLU A 111 9.64 -2.94 11.89
C GLU A 111 10.29 -4.27 11.48
N VAL A 112 9.48 -5.33 11.31
CA VAL A 112 9.97 -6.65 10.86
C VAL A 112 10.55 -6.58 9.43
N GLY A 113 9.94 -5.77 8.54
CA GLY A 113 10.41 -5.62 7.16
C GLY A 113 11.68 -4.78 6.96
N LYS A 114 12.27 -4.21 8.02
CA LYS A 114 13.57 -3.51 7.96
C LYS A 114 14.77 -4.42 8.27
N GLY A 115 14.52 -5.70 8.54
CA GLY A 115 15.52 -6.67 9.00
C GLY A 115 16.35 -7.38 7.93
N ASP A 116 16.10 -7.13 6.64
CA ASP A 116 16.80 -7.79 5.50
C ASP A 116 17.61 -6.80 4.65
#